data_AF-A0A537QL49-F1
#
_entry.id   AF-A0A537QL49-F1
#
_cell.length_a   1.000
_cell.length_b   1.000
_cell.length_c   1.000
_cell.angle_alpha   90.00
_cell.angle_beta   90.00
_cell.angle_gamma   90.00
#
_symmetry.space_group_name_H-M   'P 1'
#
loop_
_entity.id
_entity.type
_entity.pdbx_description
1 polymer ?
#
loop_
_entity_poly.entity_id
_entity_poly.type
_entity_poly.pdbx_seq_one_letter_code
_entity_poly.pdbx_strand_id
1 'polypeptide(L)'
;MKRLEMLVTPEGRWVFPNSEEFLALLGDSAPDYDAISFAVKNLGFIRFQFVEQSIIEIELHPRNIELPALLAAQQQLMSARIKLFRIRYFDTAWRSEISSSAERTVARLSELCTPVSPPAMHERFLVEPRDFSILFGDETNQMRPLAQKWRVSFGHFDPGIIALAVRHQLLSRLIIIGVRPREQEPVWRFIGDGHKWMGGMFSLQGIGEKVENLPDKEYGGWAGAYYKSVAASGQPRYDLVTTSIQYENEAGKPWRPVRYERLLLPWKTPSEEVFVTMCSKLVDSATGSGDDHAVLDSSVIRKFAMSS
;
A
#
# COMPACT_ATOMS: atom_id res chain seq x y z
N MET A 1 10.64 -4.11 32.70
CA MET A 1 10.58 -5.46 32.06
C MET A 1 11.59 -5.49 30.92
N LYS A 2 12.54 -6.42 30.89
CA LYS A 2 13.50 -6.52 29.79
C LYS A 2 12.82 -7.22 28.61
N ARG A 3 12.57 -6.47 27.53
CA ARG A 3 12.11 -7.00 26.25
C ARG A 3 13.23 -6.76 25.26
N LEU A 4 13.73 -7.83 24.66
CA LEU A 4 14.62 -7.72 23.50
C LEU A 4 13.77 -7.96 22.27
N GLU A 5 13.89 -7.10 21.28
CA GLU A 5 13.14 -7.18 20.04
C GLU A 5 14.11 -7.16 18.87
N MET A 6 13.90 -8.07 17.92
CA MET A 6 14.74 -8.23 16.73
C MET A 6 13.84 -8.62 15.55
N LEU A 7 14.28 -8.30 14.33
CA LEU A 7 13.61 -8.74 13.13
C LEU A 7 14.55 -9.56 12.26
N VAL A 8 13.99 -10.53 11.55
CA VAL A 8 14.64 -11.26 10.46
C VAL A 8 14.16 -10.66 9.15
N THR A 9 15.10 -10.24 8.30
CA THR A 9 14.81 -9.72 6.95
C THR A 9 14.47 -10.88 5.99
N PRO A 10 13.88 -10.60 4.81
CA PRO A 10 13.61 -11.62 3.78
C PRO A 10 14.84 -12.42 3.36
N GLU A 11 16.02 -11.79 3.40
CA GLU A 11 17.32 -12.40 3.09
C GLU A 11 17.91 -13.21 4.26
N GLY A 12 17.21 -13.30 5.40
CA GLY A 12 17.64 -14.05 6.57
C GLY A 12 18.61 -13.32 7.49
N ARG A 13 18.76 -11.99 7.35
CA ARG A 13 19.62 -11.18 8.24
C ARG A 13 18.87 -10.75 9.49
N TRP A 14 19.59 -10.58 10.58
CA TRP A 14 19.03 -10.09 11.84
C TRP A 14 19.29 -8.60 11.99
N VAL A 15 18.24 -7.82 12.21
CA VAL A 15 18.31 -6.37 12.41
C VAL A 15 17.58 -5.96 13.67
N PHE A 16 18.05 -4.87 14.30
CA PHE A 16 17.33 -4.28 15.42
C PHE A 16 16.23 -3.34 14.93
N PRO A 17 15.09 -3.28 15.62
CA PRO A 17 14.05 -2.31 15.33
C PRO A 17 14.61 -0.88 15.33
N ASN A 18 14.17 -0.07 14.38
CA ASN A 18 14.55 1.35 14.25
C ASN A 18 16.07 1.62 14.10
N SER A 19 16.88 0.60 13.80
CA SER A 19 18.27 0.80 13.41
C SER A 19 18.38 1.42 12.01
N GLU A 20 19.50 2.11 11.72
CA GLU A 20 19.75 2.65 10.38
C GLU A 20 19.69 1.56 9.30
N GLU A 21 20.18 0.35 9.59
CA GLU A 21 20.10 -0.79 8.70
C GLU A 21 18.65 -1.22 8.44
N PHE A 22 17.81 -1.29 9.48
CA PHE A 22 16.39 -1.57 9.34
C PHE A 22 15.66 -0.51 8.51
N LEU A 23 15.91 0.77 8.78
CA LEU A 23 15.30 1.89 8.05
C LEU A 23 15.75 1.96 6.59
N ALA A 24 17.02 1.64 6.31
CA ALA A 24 17.54 1.52 4.95
C ALA A 24 16.84 0.38 4.17
N LEU A 25 16.61 -0.76 4.82
CA LEU A 25 15.87 -1.89 4.23
C LEU A 25 14.38 -1.59 4.05
N LEU A 26 13.79 -0.78 4.93
CA LEU A 26 12.44 -0.25 4.79
C LEU A 26 12.32 0.72 3.60
N GLY A 27 13.44 1.31 3.17
CA GLY A 27 13.49 2.35 2.14
C GLY A 27 13.00 3.71 2.62
N ASP A 28 12.89 3.91 3.94
CA ASP A 28 12.34 5.08 4.59
C ASP A 28 13.14 5.38 5.87
N SER A 29 13.85 6.51 5.87
CA SER A 29 14.72 6.91 6.97
C SER A 29 13.99 7.61 8.12
N ALA A 30 12.72 7.97 7.95
CA ALA A 30 11.93 8.64 8.98
C ALA A 30 10.45 8.21 8.90
N PRO A 31 10.15 6.91 9.11
CA PRO A 31 8.79 6.41 9.01
C PRO A 31 7.92 7.03 10.10
N ASP A 32 6.81 7.60 9.67
CA ASP A 32 5.78 8.23 10.50
C ASP A 32 4.66 7.22 10.88
N TYR A 33 4.85 5.94 10.55
CA TYR A 33 3.97 4.80 10.83
C TYR A 33 4.67 3.73 11.69
N ASP A 34 3.92 2.70 12.10
CA ASP A 34 4.49 1.50 12.74
C ASP A 34 5.30 0.68 11.72
N ALA A 35 6.57 1.06 11.56
CA ALA A 35 7.52 0.46 10.63
C ALA A 35 7.69 -1.05 10.84
N ILE A 36 7.66 -1.51 12.09
CA ILE A 36 7.83 -2.92 12.46
C ILE A 36 6.61 -3.70 11.99
N SER A 37 5.40 -3.26 12.35
CA SER A 37 4.18 -3.92 11.90
C SER A 37 4.05 -3.87 10.38
N PHE A 38 4.51 -2.80 9.74
CA PHE A 38 4.52 -2.69 8.29
C PHE A 38 5.44 -3.73 7.65
N ALA A 39 6.69 -3.83 8.13
CA ALA A 39 7.68 -4.77 7.61
C ALA A 39 7.22 -6.23 7.74
N VAL A 40 6.64 -6.59 8.89
CA VAL A 40 6.13 -7.95 9.15
C VAL A 40 4.95 -8.30 8.23
N LYS A 41 4.00 -7.37 8.05
CA LYS A 41 2.80 -7.64 7.24
C LYS A 41 3.11 -7.69 5.75
N ASN A 42 3.97 -6.80 5.25
CA ASN A 42 4.05 -6.53 3.81
C ASN A 42 5.38 -6.91 3.18
N LEU A 43 6.48 -6.88 3.94
CA LEU A 43 7.83 -7.02 3.39
C LEU A 43 8.45 -8.39 3.67
N GLY A 44 7.73 -9.31 4.31
CA GLY A 44 8.26 -10.65 4.59
C GLY A 44 9.22 -10.73 5.78
N PHE A 45 9.21 -9.72 6.65
CA PHE A 45 10.00 -9.76 7.88
C PHE A 45 9.35 -10.69 8.91
N ILE A 46 10.19 -11.32 9.74
CA ILE A 46 9.74 -12.07 10.92
C ILE A 46 10.19 -11.32 12.16
N ARG A 47 9.24 -10.92 13.01
CA ARG A 47 9.54 -10.24 14.27
C ARG A 47 9.71 -11.25 15.39
N PHE A 48 10.76 -11.07 16.18
CA PHE A 48 11.02 -11.82 17.40
C PHE A 48 11.00 -10.87 18.60
N GLN A 49 10.17 -11.18 19.58
CA GLN A 49 10.16 -10.50 20.87
C GLN A 49 10.44 -11.49 22.00
N PHE A 50 11.55 -11.27 22.70
CA PHE A 50 11.95 -12.06 23.85
C PHE A 50 11.41 -11.40 25.12
N VAL A 51 10.43 -12.04 25.75
CA VAL A 51 9.79 -11.56 26.98
C VAL A 51 10.36 -12.32 28.16
N GLU A 52 10.98 -11.58 29.10
CA GLU A 52 11.48 -12.10 30.38
C GLU A 52 12.41 -13.32 30.26
N GLN A 53 13.07 -13.48 29.10
CA GLN A 53 13.94 -14.62 28.78
C GLN A 53 13.27 -16.00 28.87
N SER A 54 11.94 -16.04 28.93
CA SER A 54 11.14 -17.26 29.13
C SER A 54 10.11 -17.49 28.03
N ILE A 55 9.81 -16.46 27.22
CA ILE A 55 8.87 -16.53 26.10
C ILE A 55 9.49 -15.87 24.87
N ILE A 56 9.34 -16.52 23.72
CA ILE A 56 9.57 -15.91 22.41
C ILE A 56 8.22 -15.72 21.73
N GLU A 57 7.85 -14.47 21.46
CA GLU A 57 6.76 -14.14 20.55
C GLU A 57 7.33 -13.94 19.15
N ILE A 58 6.71 -14.62 18.17
CA ILE A 58 7.13 -14.66 16.78
C ILE A 58 5.97 -14.09 15.98
N GLU A 59 6.16 -12.97 15.30
CA GLU A 59 5.14 -12.39 14.42
C GLU A 59 5.55 -12.48 12.95
N LEU A 60 4.67 -12.99 12.09
CA LEU A 60 4.93 -13.13 10.66
C LEU A 60 3.66 -13.04 9.79
N HIS A 61 3.84 -12.78 8.50
CA HIS A 61 2.83 -13.01 7.48
C HIS A 61 3.22 -14.24 6.63
N PRO A 62 2.67 -15.44 6.87
CA PRO A 62 3.23 -16.68 6.31
C PRO A 62 3.33 -16.71 4.79
N ARG A 63 2.44 -16.01 4.08
CA ARG A 63 2.47 -15.92 2.60
C ARG A 63 3.57 -15.02 2.03
N ASN A 64 4.17 -14.17 2.86
CA ASN A 64 5.21 -13.21 2.44
C ASN A 64 6.60 -13.65 2.92
N ILE A 65 6.71 -14.80 3.60
CA ILE A 65 7.98 -15.26 4.15
C ILE A 65 8.80 -15.97 3.08
N GLU A 66 9.99 -15.43 2.86
CA GLU A 66 11.00 -16.04 2.01
C GLU A 66 11.76 -17.15 2.76
N LEU A 67 12.26 -18.13 2.01
CA LEU A 67 12.96 -19.28 2.58
C LEU A 67 14.16 -18.89 3.47
N PRO A 68 15.02 -17.92 3.11
CA PRO A 68 16.13 -17.51 3.98
C PRO A 68 15.66 -16.96 5.33
N ALA A 69 14.60 -16.15 5.35
CA ALA A 69 14.00 -15.64 6.59
C ALA A 69 13.47 -16.78 7.48
N LEU A 70 12.76 -17.73 6.87
CA LEU A 70 12.25 -18.90 7.58
C LEU A 70 13.39 -19.73 8.19
N LEU A 71 14.44 -20.01 7.43
CA LEU A 71 15.60 -20.79 7.90
C LEU A 71 16.31 -20.07 9.06
N ALA A 72 16.52 -18.76 8.95
CA ALA A 72 17.15 -17.97 10.00
C ALA A 72 16.30 -17.97 11.29
N ALA A 73 14.97 -17.83 11.17
CA ALA A 73 14.05 -17.95 12.29
C ALA A 73 14.10 -19.34 12.94
N GLN A 74 14.11 -20.41 12.15
CA GLN A 74 14.19 -21.79 12.66
C GLN A 74 15.50 -22.05 13.40
N GLN A 75 16.62 -21.60 12.86
CA GLN A 75 17.93 -21.71 13.51
C GLN A 75 17.95 -21.00 14.87
N GLN A 76 17.33 -19.82 14.96
CA GLN A 76 17.22 -19.09 16.22
C GLN A 76 16.35 -19.82 17.26
N LEU A 77 15.24 -20.43 16.83
CA LEU A 77 14.37 -21.20 17.73
C LEU A 77 15.06 -22.44 18.28
N MET A 78 15.82 -23.16 17.44
CA MET A 78 16.55 -24.35 17.85
C MET A 78 17.74 -24.05 18.77
N SER A 79 18.33 -22.86 18.67
CA SER A 79 19.43 -22.42 19.53
C SER A 79 18.97 -21.73 20.82
N ALA A 80 17.70 -21.31 20.89
CA ALA A 80 17.14 -20.67 22.08
C ALA A 80 16.97 -21.67 23.23
N ARG A 81 17.37 -21.28 24.44
CA ARG A 81 17.14 -22.06 25.68
C ARG A 81 15.72 -21.90 26.25
N ILE A 82 14.82 -21.31 25.47
CA ILE A 82 13.47 -20.93 25.89
C ILE A 82 12.50 -22.08 25.62
N LYS A 83 11.51 -22.25 26.49
CA LYS A 83 10.55 -23.37 26.43
C LYS A 83 9.13 -22.96 26.02
N LEU A 84 8.82 -21.67 25.96
CA LEU A 84 7.49 -21.20 25.58
C LEU A 84 7.58 -20.27 24.35
N PHE A 85 6.76 -20.58 23.35
CA PHE A 85 6.75 -19.90 22.08
C PHE A 85 5.32 -19.49 21.74
N ARG A 86 5.16 -18.29 21.21
CA ARG A 86 3.88 -17.82 20.69
C ARG A 86 4.06 -17.42 19.24
N ILE A 87 3.36 -18.10 18.34
CA ILE A 87 3.31 -17.71 16.93
C ILE A 87 2.08 -16.81 16.75
N ARG A 88 2.29 -15.57 16.34
CA ARG A 88 1.25 -14.65 15.90
C ARG A 88 1.39 -14.49 14.39
N TYR A 89 0.37 -14.87 13.63
CA TYR A 89 0.46 -14.80 12.18
C TYR A 89 -0.72 -14.08 11.56
N PHE A 90 -0.46 -13.35 10.49
CA PHE A 90 -1.47 -12.62 9.72
C PHE A 90 -1.83 -13.43 8.47
N ASP A 91 -3.12 -13.71 8.32
CA ASP A 91 -3.73 -14.23 7.10
C ASP A 91 -4.86 -13.24 6.72
N THR A 92 -6.11 -13.56 7.03
CA THR A 92 -7.24 -12.61 6.94
C THR A 92 -7.40 -11.73 8.18
N ALA A 93 -6.90 -12.22 9.32
CA ALA A 93 -6.86 -11.54 10.61
C ALA A 93 -5.69 -12.09 11.44
N TRP A 94 -5.29 -11.37 12.49
CA TRP A 94 -4.26 -11.84 13.42
C TRP A 94 -4.74 -13.08 14.18
N ARG A 95 -3.99 -14.18 14.06
CA ARG A 95 -4.18 -15.41 14.81
C ARG A 95 -3.00 -15.64 15.74
N SER A 96 -3.23 -16.40 16.81
CA SER A 96 -2.21 -16.67 17.81
C SER A 96 -2.25 -18.13 18.24
N GLU A 97 -1.09 -18.78 18.24
CA GLU A 97 -0.89 -20.15 18.70
C GLU A 97 0.26 -20.18 19.72
N ILE A 98 0.17 -21.05 20.73
CA ILE A 98 1.21 -21.20 21.76
C ILE A 98 1.73 -22.64 21.72
N SER A 99 3.05 -22.79 21.81
CA SER A 99 3.74 -24.07 21.83
C SER A 99 4.79 -24.10 22.94
N SER A 100 4.99 -25.28 23.53
CA SER A 100 5.99 -25.51 24.57
C SER A 100 7.23 -26.27 24.08
N SER A 101 7.41 -26.40 22.76
CA SER A 101 8.55 -27.10 22.13
C SER A 101 9.06 -26.32 20.93
N ALA A 102 10.38 -26.18 20.84
CA ALA A 102 11.04 -25.52 19.72
C ALA A 102 10.79 -26.30 18.42
N GLU A 103 10.89 -27.63 18.46
CA GLU A 103 10.69 -28.53 17.33
C GLU A 103 9.27 -28.41 16.77
N ARG A 104 8.25 -28.40 17.66
CA ARG A 104 6.86 -28.19 17.25
C ARG A 104 6.62 -26.80 16.66
N THR A 105 7.26 -25.78 17.23
CA THR A 105 7.16 -24.40 16.73
C THR A 105 7.79 -24.27 15.35
N VAL A 106 8.96 -24.88 15.14
CA VAL A 106 9.65 -24.95 13.84
C VAL A 106 8.81 -25.68 12.80
N ALA A 107 8.29 -26.87 13.13
CA ALA A 107 7.41 -27.62 12.24
C ALA A 107 6.17 -26.79 11.86
N ARG A 108 5.57 -26.11 12.85
CA ARG A 108 4.39 -25.26 12.61
C ARG A 108 4.70 -24.05 11.73
N LEU A 109 5.84 -23.40 11.91
CA LEU A 109 6.27 -22.31 11.03
C LEU A 109 6.47 -22.81 9.59
N SER A 110 7.06 -23.99 9.40
CA SER A 110 7.19 -24.61 8.08
C SER A 110 5.81 -24.88 7.46
N GLU A 111 4.88 -25.46 8.21
CA GLU A 111 3.51 -25.70 7.71
C GLU A 111 2.81 -24.41 7.30
N LEU A 112 2.88 -23.36 8.13
CA LEU A 112 2.24 -22.08 7.85
C LEU A 112 2.83 -21.40 6.60
N CYS A 113 4.14 -21.55 6.37
CA CYS A 113 4.84 -20.96 5.22
C CYS A 113 4.90 -21.91 4.01
N THR A 114 4.37 -23.14 4.10
CA THR A 114 4.33 -24.06 2.97
C THR A 114 3.36 -23.52 1.91
N PRO A 115 3.79 -23.32 0.66
CA PRO A 115 2.90 -22.83 -0.40
C PRO A 115 1.78 -23.86 -0.65
N VAL A 116 0.52 -23.45 -0.49
CA VAL A 116 -0.65 -24.32 -0.79
C VAL A 116 -0.82 -24.54 -2.31
N SER A 117 -0.12 -23.80 -3.16
CA SER A 117 0.20 -24.08 -4.58
C SER A 117 1.17 -22.99 -5.07
N PRO A 118 2.11 -23.25 -6.01
CA PRO A 118 3.08 -22.23 -6.41
C PRO A 118 2.58 -21.30 -7.52
N PRO A 119 3.16 -20.08 -7.64
CA PRO A 119 4.16 -19.49 -6.74
C PRO A 119 3.55 -18.53 -5.71
N ALA A 120 4.24 -18.40 -4.57
CA ALA A 120 3.99 -17.39 -3.55
C ALA A 120 4.19 -15.99 -4.15
N MET A 121 3.09 -15.36 -4.57
CA MET A 121 3.07 -13.90 -4.74
C MET A 121 3.08 -13.32 -3.33
N HIS A 122 4.20 -12.72 -2.95
CA HIS A 122 4.25 -11.71 -1.90
C HIS A 122 3.04 -10.81 -2.10
N GLU A 123 2.14 -10.71 -1.12
CA GLU A 123 0.96 -9.85 -1.19
C GLU A 123 1.41 -8.39 -1.05
N ARG A 124 2.17 -7.89 -2.04
CA ARG A 124 2.65 -6.52 -2.23
C ARG A 124 1.51 -5.49 -2.31
N PHE A 125 0.27 -5.95 -2.35
CA PHE A 125 -0.91 -5.14 -2.58
C PHE A 125 -1.99 -5.52 -1.56
N LEU A 126 -2.06 -4.77 -0.47
CA LEU A 126 -3.14 -4.88 0.50
C LEU A 126 -4.23 -3.86 0.17
N VAL A 127 -5.48 -4.31 0.14
CA VAL A 127 -6.65 -3.48 -0.12
C VAL A 127 -7.66 -3.66 1.00
N GLU A 128 -7.97 -2.57 1.67
CA GLU A 128 -9.05 -2.48 2.64
C GLU A 128 -10.23 -1.73 2.00
N PRO A 129 -11.31 -2.42 1.60
CA PRO A 129 -12.51 -1.74 1.12
C PRO A 129 -13.05 -0.78 2.18
N ARG A 130 -13.40 0.42 1.76
CA ARG A 130 -14.03 1.45 2.60
C ARG A 130 -15.44 1.70 2.08
N ASP A 131 -16.35 2.04 2.98
CA ASP A 131 -17.70 2.40 2.55
C ASP A 131 -17.65 3.71 1.76
N PHE A 132 -18.11 3.65 0.50
CA PHE A 132 -18.22 4.80 -0.38
C PHE A 132 -19.11 5.91 0.21
N SER A 133 -20.09 5.55 1.06
CA SER A 133 -20.99 6.49 1.72
C SER A 133 -20.25 7.52 2.59
N ILE A 134 -19.07 7.15 3.13
CA ILE A 134 -18.25 8.00 4.01
C ILE A 134 -17.85 9.31 3.31
N LEU A 135 -17.61 9.28 2.00
CA LEU A 135 -17.24 10.47 1.21
C LEU A 135 -18.31 11.57 1.24
N PHE A 136 -19.56 11.23 1.53
CA PHE A 136 -20.65 12.20 1.65
C PHE A 136 -20.89 12.67 3.08
N GLY A 137 -20.42 11.92 4.08
CA GLY A 137 -20.49 12.30 5.49
C GLY A 137 -19.37 13.25 5.90
N ASP A 138 -18.20 13.16 5.27
CA ASP A 138 -17.05 14.01 5.55
C ASP A 138 -16.96 15.15 4.52
N GLU A 139 -17.25 16.38 4.94
CA GLU A 139 -17.14 17.57 4.08
C GLU A 139 -15.69 17.97 3.75
N THR A 140 -14.74 17.51 4.56
CA THR A 140 -13.31 17.81 4.40
C THR A 140 -12.60 16.84 3.47
N ASN A 141 -13.26 15.73 3.09
CA ASN A 141 -12.66 14.74 2.22
C ASN A 141 -12.40 15.33 0.81
N GLN A 142 -11.13 15.36 0.41
CA GLN A 142 -10.70 15.96 -0.86
C GLN A 142 -11.30 15.29 -2.09
N MET A 143 -11.69 14.01 -2.02
CA MET A 143 -12.27 13.27 -3.15
C MET A 143 -13.79 13.39 -3.24
N ARG A 144 -14.45 13.97 -2.22
CA ARG A 144 -15.91 14.21 -2.20
C ARG A 144 -16.42 14.92 -3.45
N PRO A 145 -15.78 15.98 -4.00
CA PRO A 145 -16.30 16.66 -5.18
C PRO A 145 -16.44 15.74 -6.40
N LEU A 146 -15.51 14.81 -6.60
CA LEU A 146 -15.58 13.83 -7.70
C LEU A 146 -16.72 12.83 -7.47
N ALA A 147 -16.89 12.33 -6.24
CA ALA A 147 -17.99 11.43 -5.89
C ALA A 147 -19.37 12.11 -6.06
N GLN A 148 -19.48 13.37 -5.66
CA GLN A 148 -20.69 14.18 -5.86
C GLN A 148 -20.97 14.38 -7.35
N LYS A 149 -19.95 14.75 -8.14
CA LYS A 149 -20.07 14.91 -9.59
C LYS A 149 -20.58 13.64 -10.26
N TRP A 150 -20.02 12.48 -9.89
CA TRP A 150 -20.47 11.20 -10.41
C TRP A 150 -21.94 10.93 -10.09
N ARG A 151 -22.36 11.20 -8.85
CA ARG A 151 -23.73 11.00 -8.40
C ARG A 151 -24.73 11.90 -9.14
N VAL A 152 -24.44 13.20 -9.26
CA VAL A 152 -25.36 14.16 -9.94
C VAL A 152 -25.40 13.96 -11.44
N SER A 153 -24.34 13.42 -12.04
CA SER A 153 -24.30 13.03 -13.45
C SER A 153 -24.87 11.62 -13.71
N PHE A 154 -25.38 10.93 -12.67
CA PHE A 154 -25.85 9.54 -12.76
C PHE A 154 -24.84 8.61 -13.44
N GLY A 155 -23.55 8.83 -13.16
CA GLY A 155 -22.45 8.09 -13.76
C GLY A 155 -22.24 8.33 -15.25
N HIS A 156 -22.79 9.39 -15.86
CA HIS A 156 -22.44 9.77 -17.23
C HIS A 156 -21.20 10.65 -17.24
N PHE A 157 -20.24 10.32 -18.10
CA PHE A 157 -19.02 11.09 -18.24
C PHE A 157 -19.32 12.48 -18.79
N ASP A 158 -18.78 13.48 -18.12
CA ASP A 158 -18.89 14.89 -18.51
C ASP A 158 -17.49 15.51 -18.49
N PRO A 159 -17.02 16.16 -19.57
CA PRO A 159 -15.70 16.80 -19.61
C PRO A 159 -15.45 17.83 -18.50
N GLY A 160 -16.52 18.38 -17.91
CA GLY A 160 -16.44 19.25 -16.73
C GLY A 160 -15.74 18.60 -15.53
N ILE A 161 -15.55 17.27 -15.52
CA ILE A 161 -14.75 16.57 -14.51
C ILE A 161 -13.29 17.06 -14.45
N ILE A 162 -12.70 17.42 -15.59
CA ILE A 162 -11.32 17.91 -15.65
C ILE A 162 -11.25 19.29 -14.98
N ALA A 163 -12.17 20.18 -15.32
CA ALA A 163 -12.26 21.50 -14.70
C ALA A 163 -12.52 21.41 -13.18
N LEU A 164 -13.36 20.47 -12.75
CA LEU A 164 -13.60 20.18 -11.35
C LEU A 164 -12.32 19.68 -10.66
N ALA A 165 -11.61 18.73 -11.27
CA ALA A 165 -10.36 18.21 -10.74
C ALA A 165 -9.29 19.31 -10.63
N VAL A 166 -9.19 20.23 -11.58
CA VAL A 166 -8.31 21.41 -11.49
C VAL A 166 -8.70 22.29 -10.31
N ARG A 167 -10.00 22.67 -10.22
CA ARG A 167 -10.51 23.56 -9.16
C ARG A 167 -10.22 23.02 -7.76
N HIS A 168 -10.30 21.71 -7.59
CA HIS A 168 -10.07 21.04 -6.30
C HIS A 168 -8.66 20.46 -6.14
N GLN A 169 -7.72 20.80 -7.04
CA GLN A 169 -6.31 20.35 -6.98
C GLN A 169 -6.14 18.82 -7.03
N LEU A 170 -7.08 18.11 -7.65
CA LEU A 170 -7.08 16.65 -7.81
C LEU A 170 -6.49 16.20 -9.14
N LEU A 171 -6.31 17.09 -10.12
CA LEU A 171 -5.89 16.73 -11.48
C LEU A 171 -4.56 15.94 -11.50
N SER A 172 -3.61 16.34 -10.66
CA SER A 172 -2.30 15.68 -10.58
C SER A 172 -2.38 14.21 -10.12
N ARG A 173 -3.43 13.86 -9.36
CA ARG A 173 -3.68 12.51 -8.85
C ARG A 173 -4.78 11.77 -9.61
N LEU A 174 -5.28 12.37 -10.68
CA LEU A 174 -6.34 11.82 -11.50
C LEU A 174 -5.75 10.97 -12.63
N ILE A 175 -6.32 9.79 -12.81
CA ILE A 175 -6.10 8.92 -13.96
C ILE A 175 -7.47 8.64 -14.59
N ILE A 176 -7.51 8.54 -15.91
CA ILE A 176 -8.68 8.05 -16.64
C ILE A 176 -8.26 6.82 -17.42
N ILE A 177 -8.94 5.71 -17.16
CA ILE A 177 -8.76 4.44 -17.85
C ILE A 177 -9.97 4.17 -18.71
N GLY A 178 -9.76 3.84 -19.98
CA GLY A 178 -10.79 3.37 -20.87
C GLY A 178 -10.87 1.85 -20.84
N VAL A 179 -12.08 1.30 -20.72
CA VAL A 179 -12.34 -0.13 -20.75
C VAL A 179 -13.45 -0.41 -21.75
N ARG A 180 -13.15 -1.13 -22.82
CA ARG A 180 -14.16 -1.62 -23.76
C ARG A 180 -14.74 -2.94 -23.27
N PRO A 181 -16.07 -3.12 -23.17
CA PRO A 181 -16.68 -4.32 -22.62
C PRO A 181 -16.30 -5.64 -23.31
N ARG A 182 -16.00 -5.62 -24.62
CA ARG A 182 -15.65 -6.81 -25.40
C ARG A 182 -14.19 -7.23 -25.23
N GLU A 183 -13.28 -6.25 -25.27
CA GLU A 183 -11.83 -6.49 -25.15
C GLU A 183 -11.45 -6.67 -23.68
N GLN A 184 -12.14 -5.98 -22.76
CA GLN A 184 -11.84 -5.90 -21.33
C GLN A 184 -10.39 -5.53 -21.03
N GLU A 185 -9.70 -4.90 -21.96
CA GLU A 185 -8.34 -4.43 -21.78
C GLU A 185 -8.37 -2.97 -21.31
N PRO A 186 -7.89 -2.66 -20.10
CA PRO A 186 -7.85 -1.30 -19.60
C PRO A 186 -6.74 -0.53 -20.31
N VAL A 187 -7.07 0.63 -20.84
CA VAL A 187 -6.18 1.48 -21.63
C VAL A 187 -6.07 2.86 -21.00
N TRP A 188 -4.87 3.44 -20.96
CA TRP A 188 -4.68 4.79 -20.44
C TRP A 188 -5.31 5.84 -21.36
N ARG A 189 -6.18 6.70 -20.81
CA ARG A 189 -6.78 7.85 -21.51
C ARG A 189 -6.25 9.18 -20.98
N PHE A 190 -5.93 9.23 -19.69
CA PHE A 190 -5.33 10.39 -19.05
C PHE A 190 -4.49 9.95 -17.85
N ILE A 191 -3.37 10.64 -17.64
CA ILE A 191 -2.45 10.44 -16.52
C ILE A 191 -2.12 11.81 -15.93
N GLY A 192 -2.43 12.01 -14.66
CA GLY A 192 -1.97 13.17 -13.89
C GLY A 192 -0.46 13.15 -13.63
N ASP A 193 0.13 14.33 -13.51
CA ASP A 193 1.58 14.53 -13.30
C ASP A 193 2.10 14.16 -11.89
N GLY A 194 1.19 13.85 -10.96
CA GLY A 194 1.52 13.41 -9.60
C GLY A 194 1.96 11.94 -9.51
N HIS A 195 1.92 11.18 -10.60
CA HIS A 195 2.29 9.75 -10.64
C HIS A 195 3.74 9.52 -11.10
N LYS A 196 4.68 10.27 -10.52
CA LYS A 196 6.11 10.27 -10.89
C LYS A 196 6.78 8.89 -10.86
N TRP A 197 6.24 7.96 -10.07
CA TRP A 197 6.73 6.58 -9.97
C TRP A 197 6.64 5.78 -11.27
N MET A 198 5.77 6.19 -12.21
CA MET A 198 5.67 5.55 -13.53
C MET A 198 6.86 5.88 -14.44
N GLY A 199 7.73 6.81 -14.04
CA GLY A 199 8.83 7.34 -14.85
C GLY A 199 8.33 8.44 -15.80
N GLY A 200 9.14 9.50 -15.98
CA GLY A 200 8.74 10.70 -16.73
C GLY A 200 8.39 10.45 -18.21
N MET A 201 8.95 9.39 -18.82
CA MET A 201 8.66 9.02 -20.20
C MET A 201 7.30 8.31 -20.34
N PHE A 202 6.91 7.46 -19.38
CA PHE A 202 5.68 6.69 -19.46
C PHE A 202 4.44 7.55 -19.28
N SER A 203 4.48 8.60 -18.44
CA SER A 203 3.35 9.52 -18.28
C SER A 203 2.98 10.26 -19.58
N LEU A 204 3.93 10.41 -20.50
CA LEU A 204 3.72 11.06 -21.80
C LEU A 204 3.40 10.05 -22.91
N GLN A 205 4.09 8.91 -22.93
CA GLN A 205 3.98 7.92 -24.01
C GLN A 205 2.95 6.81 -23.74
N GLY A 206 2.54 6.62 -22.49
CA GLY A 206 1.65 5.54 -22.08
C GLY A 206 0.18 5.77 -22.44
N ILE A 207 -0.21 6.96 -22.90
CA ILE A 207 -1.59 7.22 -23.33
C ILE A 207 -1.90 6.37 -24.58
N GLY A 208 -2.98 5.61 -24.52
CA GLY A 208 -3.35 4.63 -25.55
C GLY A 208 -2.77 3.23 -25.32
N GLU A 209 -1.82 3.07 -24.40
CA GLU A 209 -1.26 1.75 -24.04
C GLU A 209 -2.14 1.01 -23.02
N LYS A 210 -1.96 -0.30 -22.96
CA LYS A 210 -2.60 -1.15 -21.94
C LYS A 210 -2.05 -0.82 -20.56
N VAL A 211 -2.88 -0.89 -19.52
CA VAL A 211 -2.45 -0.71 -18.13
C VAL A 211 -1.37 -1.73 -17.72
N GLU A 212 -1.47 -2.96 -18.24
CA GLU A 212 -0.48 -4.02 -18.04
C GLU A 212 0.89 -3.69 -18.68
N ASN A 213 0.96 -2.69 -19.55
CA ASN A 213 2.21 -2.25 -20.16
C ASN A 213 3.06 -1.35 -19.26
N LEU A 214 2.62 -1.04 -18.03
CA LEU A 214 3.42 -0.35 -17.03
C LEU A 214 4.81 -0.99 -16.82
N PRO A 215 5.84 -0.22 -16.40
CA PRO A 215 7.15 -0.76 -16.05
C PRO A 215 7.09 -1.82 -14.95
N ASP A 216 6.30 -1.57 -13.90
CA ASP A 216 5.93 -2.57 -12.88
C ASP A 216 4.73 -3.39 -13.38
N LYS A 217 5.03 -4.55 -13.97
CA LYS A 217 4.03 -5.45 -14.58
C LYS A 217 3.06 -6.01 -13.55
N GLU A 218 3.55 -6.32 -12.35
CA GLU A 218 2.71 -6.88 -11.29
C GLU A 218 1.71 -5.84 -10.80
N TYR A 219 2.16 -4.60 -10.54
CA TYR A 219 1.25 -3.51 -10.17
C TYR A 219 0.26 -3.21 -11.31
N GLY A 220 0.73 -3.19 -12.56
CA GLY A 220 -0.14 -2.96 -13.72
C GLY A 220 -1.23 -4.02 -13.87
N GLY A 221 -0.88 -5.30 -13.74
CA GLY A 221 -1.84 -6.41 -13.76
C GLY A 221 -2.83 -6.34 -12.60
N TRP A 222 -2.33 -6.12 -11.38
CA TRP A 222 -3.15 -5.98 -10.17
C TRP A 222 -4.13 -4.79 -10.28
N ALA A 223 -3.66 -3.59 -10.61
CA ALA A 223 -4.50 -2.41 -10.74
C ALA A 223 -5.49 -2.55 -11.90
N GLY A 224 -5.04 -3.15 -13.01
CA GLY A 224 -5.88 -3.46 -14.17
C GLY A 224 -7.12 -4.27 -13.82
N ALA A 225 -7.00 -5.27 -12.93
CA ALA A 225 -8.14 -6.07 -12.49
C ALA A 225 -9.23 -5.23 -11.79
N TYR A 226 -8.87 -4.20 -11.02
CA TYR A 226 -9.83 -3.30 -10.40
C TYR A 226 -10.56 -2.43 -11.43
N TYR A 227 -9.85 -1.93 -12.45
CA TYR A 227 -10.47 -1.17 -13.52
C TYR A 227 -11.47 -2.02 -14.31
N LYS A 228 -11.12 -3.28 -14.64
CA LYS A 228 -12.03 -4.24 -15.27
C LYS A 228 -13.28 -4.48 -14.41
N SER A 229 -13.10 -4.75 -13.13
CA SER A 229 -14.18 -5.03 -12.18
C SER A 229 -15.14 -3.83 -11.98
N VAL A 230 -14.60 -2.62 -11.83
CA VAL A 230 -15.40 -1.39 -11.66
C VAL A 230 -16.15 -1.04 -12.95
N ALA A 231 -15.50 -1.17 -14.10
CA ALA A 231 -16.15 -0.96 -15.40
C ALA A 231 -17.31 -1.95 -15.62
N ALA A 232 -17.09 -3.23 -15.31
CA ALA A 232 -18.10 -4.29 -15.50
C ALA A 232 -19.29 -4.16 -14.54
N SER A 233 -19.04 -3.84 -13.27
CA SER A 233 -20.11 -3.69 -12.26
C SER A 233 -20.88 -2.38 -12.38
N GLY A 234 -20.25 -1.34 -12.93
CA GLY A 234 -20.81 0.02 -12.95
C GLY A 234 -20.97 0.64 -11.56
N GLN A 235 -20.38 0.04 -10.52
CA GLN A 235 -20.44 0.51 -9.14
C GLN A 235 -19.16 1.27 -8.76
N PRO A 236 -19.28 2.42 -8.08
CA PRO A 236 -18.12 3.13 -7.55
C PRO A 236 -17.46 2.31 -6.45
N ARG A 237 -16.16 2.51 -6.26
CA ARG A 237 -15.38 1.80 -5.24
C ARG A 237 -14.45 2.75 -4.53
N TYR A 238 -14.40 2.62 -3.20
CA TYR A 238 -13.49 3.38 -2.35
C TYR A 238 -12.67 2.39 -1.53
N ASP A 239 -11.34 2.53 -1.58
CA ASP A 239 -10.42 1.63 -0.89
C ASP A 239 -9.35 2.43 -0.16
N LEU A 240 -8.81 1.85 0.91
CA LEU A 240 -7.49 2.19 1.41
C LEU A 240 -6.51 1.13 0.90
N VAL A 241 -5.49 1.57 0.17
CA VAL A 241 -4.48 0.71 -0.44
C VAL A 241 -3.17 0.88 0.30
N THR A 242 -2.52 -0.23 0.61
CA THR A 242 -1.13 -0.29 1.07
C THR A 242 -0.34 -1.16 0.10
N THR A 243 0.69 -0.60 -0.52
CA THR A 243 1.45 -1.33 -1.54
C THR A 243 2.91 -0.91 -1.59
N SER A 244 3.76 -1.77 -2.17
CA SER A 244 5.15 -1.44 -2.52
C SER A 244 5.28 -1.29 -4.04
N ILE A 245 5.70 -0.12 -4.50
CA ILE A 245 5.83 0.24 -5.92
C ILE A 245 7.31 0.49 -6.26
N GLN A 246 7.79 -0.08 -7.36
CA GLN A 246 9.14 0.20 -7.86
C GLN A 246 9.11 1.45 -8.73
N TYR A 247 9.90 2.44 -8.33
CA TYR A 247 10.04 3.69 -9.08
C TYR A 247 11.10 3.47 -10.16
N GLU A 248 10.66 3.47 -11.43
CA GLU A 248 11.49 3.10 -12.58
C GLU A 248 12.00 1.66 -12.47
N ASN A 249 11.74 0.81 -13.47
CA ASN A 249 12.13 -0.61 -13.44
C ASN A 249 13.65 -0.76 -13.69
N GLU A 250 14.47 -0.18 -12.81
CA GLU A 250 15.92 -0.31 -12.78
C GLU A 250 16.33 -1.32 -11.71
N ALA A 251 17.18 -2.27 -12.10
CA ALA A 251 17.72 -3.26 -11.19
C ALA A 251 18.52 -2.57 -10.06
N GLY A 252 18.15 -2.86 -8.81
CA GLY A 252 18.84 -2.37 -7.62
C GLY A 252 18.21 -1.15 -6.93
N LYS A 253 17.17 -0.52 -7.51
CA LYS A 253 16.39 0.52 -6.80
C LYS A 253 15.37 -0.13 -5.85
N PRO A 254 15.23 0.36 -4.61
CA PRO A 254 14.32 -0.23 -3.64
C PRO A 254 12.86 0.04 -4.00
N TRP A 255 12.01 -0.94 -3.69
CA TRP A 255 10.57 -0.79 -3.68
C TRP A 255 10.16 0.26 -2.64
N ARG A 256 9.31 1.21 -3.01
CA ARG A 256 8.83 2.23 -2.08
C ARG A 256 7.46 1.86 -1.53
N PRO A 257 7.28 1.82 -0.21
CA PRO A 257 5.97 1.65 0.38
C PRO A 257 5.13 2.89 0.11
N VAL A 258 3.87 2.69 -0.26
CA VAL A 258 2.90 3.75 -0.51
C VAL A 258 1.57 3.34 0.09
N ARG A 259 1.00 4.23 0.92
CA ARG A 259 -0.34 4.09 1.46
C ARG A 259 -1.20 5.24 0.96
N TYR A 260 -2.35 4.90 0.40
CA TYR A 260 -3.23 5.89 -0.19
C TYR A 260 -4.68 5.46 -0.18
N GLU A 261 -5.57 6.43 -0.03
CA GLU A 261 -6.97 6.26 -0.34
C GLU A 261 -7.15 6.31 -1.86
N ARG A 262 -7.97 5.42 -2.40
CA ARG A 262 -8.24 5.29 -3.83
C ARG A 262 -9.73 5.33 -4.08
N LEU A 263 -10.16 6.30 -4.87
CA LEU A 263 -11.51 6.39 -5.39
C LEU A 263 -11.54 5.97 -6.86
N LEU A 264 -12.36 4.97 -7.17
CA LEU A 264 -12.66 4.49 -8.52
C LEU A 264 -14.11 4.80 -8.87
N LEU A 265 -14.34 5.52 -9.96
CA LEU A 265 -15.67 5.88 -10.43
C LEU A 265 -15.85 5.41 -11.89
N PRO A 266 -16.83 4.55 -12.19
CA PRO A 266 -17.15 4.15 -13.55
C PRO A 266 -18.08 5.16 -14.23
N TRP A 267 -17.75 5.56 -15.44
CA TRP A 267 -18.48 6.54 -16.22
C TRP A 267 -18.93 5.95 -17.55
N LYS A 268 -20.22 6.05 -17.82
CA LYS A 268 -20.81 5.77 -19.12
C LYS A 268 -20.42 6.89 -20.07
N THR A 269 -19.88 6.53 -21.22
CA THR A 269 -19.63 7.49 -22.30
C THR A 269 -20.69 7.32 -23.39
N PRO A 270 -20.82 8.27 -24.33
CA PRO A 270 -21.63 8.07 -25.54
C PRO A 270 -21.10 6.95 -26.44
N SER A 271 -19.84 6.54 -26.27
CA SER A 271 -19.28 5.37 -26.94
C SER A 271 -19.54 4.10 -26.13
N GLU A 272 -19.28 2.92 -26.71
CA GLU A 272 -19.35 1.66 -25.95
C GLU A 272 -18.25 1.53 -24.88
N GLU A 273 -17.28 2.45 -24.84
CA GLU A 273 -16.22 2.47 -23.84
C GLU A 273 -16.72 3.01 -22.49
N VAL A 274 -16.37 2.30 -21.41
CA VAL A 274 -16.57 2.78 -20.04
C VAL A 274 -15.29 3.43 -19.58
N PHE A 275 -15.36 4.67 -19.09
CA PHE A 275 -14.23 5.30 -18.44
C PHE A 275 -14.24 4.97 -16.95
N VAL A 276 -13.09 4.62 -16.38
CA VAL A 276 -12.90 4.50 -14.94
C VAL A 276 -11.93 5.59 -14.53
N THR A 277 -12.42 6.57 -13.77
CA THR A 277 -11.51 7.55 -13.16
C THR A 277 -10.96 6.97 -11.88
N MET A 278 -9.65 7.01 -11.72
CA MET A 278 -8.97 6.74 -10.46
C MET A 278 -8.42 8.05 -9.93
N CYS A 279 -8.84 8.43 -8.73
CA CYS A 279 -8.22 9.51 -7.98
C CYS A 279 -7.62 8.93 -6.71
N SER A 280 -6.42 9.37 -6.35
CA SER A 280 -5.78 8.96 -5.10
C SER A 280 -5.44 10.13 -4.21
N LYS A 281 -5.46 9.87 -2.90
CA LYS A 281 -4.94 10.75 -1.87
C LYS A 281 -3.93 9.96 -1.05
N LEU A 282 -2.68 10.43 -1.00
CA LEU A 282 -1.71 9.83 -0.09
C LEU A 282 -2.20 10.05 1.33
N VAL A 283 -2.07 9.01 2.16
CA VAL A 283 -2.32 9.13 3.58
C VAL A 283 -1.00 9.47 4.22
N ASP A 284 -0.80 10.75 4.53
CA ASP A 284 0.30 11.20 5.39
C ASP A 284 0.06 10.62 6.80
N SER A 285 1.12 10.17 7.46
CA SER A 285 0.97 9.57 8.78
C SER A 285 1.03 10.65 9.85
N ALA A 286 -0.10 11.29 10.10
CA ALA A 286 -0.28 12.10 11.31
C ALA A 286 -1.74 12.04 11.75
N THR A 287 -2.02 11.24 12.77
CA THR A 287 -2.79 11.61 13.98
C THR A 287 -3.03 10.38 14.85
N GLY A 288 -2.13 10.13 15.81
CA GLY A 288 -2.45 9.55 17.10
C GLY A 288 -2.54 10.70 18.12
N SER A 289 -3.58 10.69 18.95
CA SER A 289 -4.08 11.77 19.79
C SER A 289 -3.14 12.29 20.90
N GLY A 290 -3.13 13.63 21.07
CA GLY A 290 -3.15 14.33 22.37
C GLY A 290 -1.82 14.67 23.04
N ASP A 291 -1.38 15.93 22.93
CA ASP A 291 -1.27 16.82 24.11
C ASP A 291 -1.02 18.28 23.69
N ASP A 292 -1.71 19.18 24.37
CA ASP A 292 -1.54 20.63 24.31
C ASP A 292 -0.11 21.02 24.66
N HIS A 293 0.56 21.77 23.78
CA HIS A 293 1.37 22.91 24.20
C HIS A 293 1.49 23.92 23.05
N ALA A 294 1.02 25.13 23.36
CA ALA A 294 1.13 26.33 22.54
C ALA A 294 2.59 26.77 22.32
N VAL A 295 2.75 27.81 21.47
CA VAL A 295 3.89 28.74 21.31
C VAL A 295 4.87 28.29 20.18
N LEU A 296 5.22 29.04 19.12
CA LEU A 296 5.17 30.48 18.81
C LEU A 296 5.18 30.76 17.28
N ASP A 297 4.46 31.82 16.96
CA ASP A 297 4.54 32.77 15.85
C ASP A 297 5.86 32.86 15.04
N SER A 298 5.76 32.86 13.70
CA SER A 298 6.63 33.68 12.85
C SER A 298 5.98 33.96 11.50
N SER A 299 5.26 35.09 11.47
CA SER A 299 4.89 35.79 10.24
C SER A 299 6.14 36.24 9.48
N VAL A 300 6.27 35.83 8.21
CA VAL A 300 7.19 36.47 7.25
C VAL A 300 6.37 37.11 6.14
N ILE A 301 6.23 38.42 6.30
CA ILE A 301 5.66 39.39 5.37
C ILE A 301 6.43 39.32 4.04
N ARG A 302 5.76 38.94 2.94
CA ARG A 302 6.30 39.13 1.58
C ARG A 302 5.99 40.54 1.10
N LYS A 303 7.03 41.38 0.99
CA LYS A 303 6.98 42.67 0.29
C LYS A 303 6.91 42.43 -1.22
N PHE A 304 5.88 42.95 -1.86
CA PHE A 304 5.79 43.12 -3.31
C PHE A 304 6.67 44.30 -3.74
N ALA A 305 7.54 44.08 -4.72
CA ALA A 305 8.19 45.13 -5.48
C ALA A 305 7.36 45.40 -6.74
N MET A 306 6.84 46.62 -6.86
CA MET A 306 6.35 47.16 -8.12
C MET A 306 7.53 47.75 -8.89
N SER A 307 7.65 47.43 -10.18
CA SER A 307 8.51 48.16 -11.12
C SER A 307 7.63 49.09 -11.95
N SER A 308 8.13 50.32 -12.09
CA SER A 308 7.69 51.39 -12.98
C SER A 308 7.58 50.98 -14.44
#